data_AF-A0A935KEC8-F1
#
_entry.id   AF-A0A935KEC8-F1
#
_cell.length_a   1.000
_cell.length_b   1.000
_cell.length_c   1.000
_cell.angle_alpha   90.00
_cell.angle_beta   90.00
_cell.angle_gamma   90.00
#
_symmetry.space_group_name_H-M   'P 1'
#
loop_
_entity.id
_entity.type
_entity.pdbx_description
1 polymer ?
#
loop_
_entity_poly.entity_id
_entity_poly.type
_entity_poly.pdbx_seq_one_letter_code
_entity_poly.pdbx_strand_id
1 'polypeptide(L)' 'MIELPKRKQQRLKEFDYSQSSYYFVTICMKNRNEFFSHIVNSELILTEFGKILDDVWNNLPKYYNVELDYYK' A
#
# COMPACT_ATOMS: atom_id res chain seq x y z
N MET A 1 22.38 13.47 28.85
CA MET A 1 21.99 13.34 27.43
C MET A 1 21.10 12.12 27.31
N ILE A 2 19.93 12.23 26.67
CA ILE A 2 19.04 11.08 26.45
C ILE A 2 19.54 10.36 25.20
N GLU A 3 19.86 9.08 25.34
CA GLU A 3 20.26 8.23 24.22
C GLU A 3 19.02 7.89 23.38
N LEU A 4 19.02 8.29 22.10
CA LEU A 4 17.92 8.02 21.20
C LEU A 4 17.97 6.57 20.70
N PRO A 5 16.81 5.92 20.48
CA PRO A 5 16.77 4.57 19.94
C PRO A 5 17.43 4.52 18.56
N LYS A 6 18.45 3.66 18.42
CA LYS A 6 19.14 3.45 17.15
C LYS A 6 18.30 2.56 16.24
N ARG A 7 17.75 3.14 15.17
CA ARG A 7 16.93 2.40 14.19
C ARG A 7 17.78 1.36 13.47
N LYS A 8 17.32 0.11 13.45
CA LYS A 8 17.91 -0.97 12.63
C LYS A 8 17.75 -0.65 11.14
N GLN A 9 18.78 -0.91 10.35
CA GLN A 9 18.67 -0.86 8.89
C GLN A 9 17.77 -2.02 8.43
N GLN A 10 16.63 -1.69 7.82
CA GLN A 10 15.67 -2.68 7.29
C GLN A 10 16.01 -3.11 5.86
N ARG A 11 16.80 -2.31 5.14
CA ARG A 11 17.21 -2.60 3.77
C ARG A 11 18.38 -3.57 3.76
N LEU A 12 18.32 -4.57 2.88
CA LEU A 12 19.45 -5.46 2.61
C LEU A 12 20.55 -4.64 1.93
N LYS A 13 21.76 -4.62 2.50
CA LYS A 13 22.84 -3.71 2.10
C LYS A 13 23.25 -3.87 0.64
N GLU A 14 23.30 -5.10 0.17
CA GLU A 14 23.77 -5.45 -1.18
C GLU A 14 22.64 -5.53 -2.21
N PHE A 15 21.42 -5.12 -1.85
CA PHE A 15 20.26 -5.16 -2.76
C PHE A 15 19.98 -3.78 -3.36
N ASP A 16 19.92 -3.72 -4.68
CA ASP A 16 19.56 -2.52 -5.42
C ASP A 16 18.03 -2.38 -5.51
N TYR A 17 17.46 -1.58 -4.60
CA TYR A 17 16.04 -1.27 -4.56
C TYR A 17 15.55 -0.35 -5.70
N SER A 18 16.44 0.11 -6.59
CA SER A 18 16.04 0.88 -7.78
C SER A 18 15.62 -0.02 -8.96
N GLN A 19 15.91 -1.31 -8.88
CA GLN A 19 15.53 -2.27 -9.92
C GLN A 19 14.02 -2.48 -9.96
N SER A 20 13.49 -2.63 -11.18
CA SER A 20 12.11 -3.05 -11.41
C SER A 20 11.91 -4.46 -10.84
N SER A 21 11.12 -4.56 -9.78
CA SER A 21 10.80 -5.81 -9.09
C SER A 21 9.38 -5.74 -8.52
N TYR A 22 8.87 -6.87 -8.05
CA TYR A 22 7.55 -6.98 -7.46
C TYR A 22 7.54 -6.51 -6.00
N TYR A 23 6.54 -5.70 -5.66
CA TYR A 23 6.33 -5.20 -4.30
C TYR A 23 4.92 -5.55 -3.85
N PHE A 24 4.80 -6.14 -2.67
CA PHE A 24 3.53 -6.30 -1.98
C PHE A 24 3.43 -5.28 -0.85
N VAL A 25 2.39 -4.44 -0.88
CA VAL A 25 2.21 -3.34 0.07
C VAL A 25 0.84 -3.47 0.73
N THR A 26 0.82 -3.45 2.06
CA THR A 26 -0.42 -3.39 2.84
C THR A 26 -0.44 -2.10 3.66
N ILE A 27 -1.57 -1.41 3.66
CA ILE A 27 -1.77 -0.19 4.46
C ILE A 27 -2.91 -0.45 5.45
N CYS A 28 -2.61 -0.30 6.74
CA CYS A 28 -3.61 -0.40 7.79
C CYS A 28 -4.02 1.00 8.25
N MET A 29 -5.33 1.25 8.31
CA MET A 29 -5.83 2.49 8.87
C MET A 29 -5.66 2.54 10.39
N LYS A 30 -5.61 3.77 10.91
CA LYS A 30 -5.58 4.00 12.36
C LYS A 30 -6.75 3.25 13.00
N ASN A 31 -6.45 2.53 14.09
CA ASN A 31 -7.41 1.70 14.83
C ASN A 31 -8.09 0.59 13.99
N ARG A 32 -7.54 0.22 12.83
CA ARG A 32 -8.13 -0.77 11.91
C ARG A 32 -9.53 -0.39 11.42
N ASN A 33 -9.82 0.91 11.33
CA ASN A 33 -11.10 1.38 10.81
C ASN A 33 -11.30 0.94 9.35
N GLU A 34 -12.50 0.45 9.05
CA GLU A 34 -12.97 0.07 7.70
C GLU A 34 -13.24 1.32 6.84
N PHE A 35 -12.19 2.09 6.54
CA PHE A 35 -12.33 3.41 5.93
C PHE A 35 -12.60 3.35 4.42
N PHE A 36 -12.00 2.38 3.74
CA PHE A 36 -12.07 2.25 2.27
C PHE A 36 -13.10 1.23 1.80
N SER A 37 -13.42 0.23 2.63
CA SER A 37 -14.35 -0.83 2.23
C SER A 37 -14.91 -1.55 3.44
N HIS A 38 -16.04 -2.22 3.22
CA HIS A 38 -16.68 -3.15 4.14
C HIS A 38 -16.84 -4.50 3.44
N ILE A 39 -16.83 -5.59 4.20
CA ILE A 39 -17.18 -6.92 3.67
C ILE A 39 -18.63 -7.21 4.03
N VAL A 40 -19.49 -7.40 3.03
CA VAL A 40 -20.89 -7.77 3.20
C VAL A 40 -21.16 -9.02 2.37
N ASN A 41 -21.65 -10.08 2.99
CA ASN A 41 -21.90 -11.37 2.31
C ASN A 41 -20.69 -11.93 1.54
N SER A 42 -19.47 -11.76 2.07
CA SER A 42 -18.20 -12.12 1.43
C SER A 42 -17.84 -11.30 0.18
N GLU A 43 -18.53 -10.19 -0.06
CA GLU A 43 -18.21 -9.24 -1.13
C GLU A 43 -17.58 -7.97 -0.54
N LEU A 44 -16.55 -7.47 -1.22
CA LEU A 44 -15.89 -6.21 -0.88
C LEU A 44 -16.72 -5.04 -1.44
N ILE A 45 -17.32 -4.25 -0.56
CA ILE A 45 -18.08 -3.05 -0.91
C ILE A 45 -17.24 -1.82 -0.59
N LEU A 46 -16.87 -1.05 -1.62
CA LEU A 46 -16.12 0.19 -1.47
C LEU A 46 -16.97 1.30 -0.85
N THR A 47 -16.37 2.06 0.06
CA THR A 47 -16.90 3.35 0.51
C THR A 47 -16.66 4.41 -0.56
N GLU A 48 -17.17 5.63 -0.37
CA GLU A 48 -16.83 6.77 -1.25
C GLU A 48 -15.31 7.04 -1.31
N PHE A 49 -14.60 6.89 -0.19
CA PHE A 49 -13.14 7.01 -0.16
C PHE A 49 -12.45 5.81 -0.83
N GLY A 50 -13.03 4.61 -0.72
CA GLY A 50 -12.57 3.43 -1.44
C GLY A 50 -12.63 3.60 -2.95
N LYS A 51 -13.71 4.21 -3.47
CA LYS A 51 -13.85 4.51 -4.91
C LYS A 51 -12.79 5.48 -5.40
N ILE A 52 -12.45 6.50 -4.61
CA ILE A 52 -11.35 7.42 -4.93
C ILE A 52 -10.01 6.66 -5.00
N LEU A 53 -9.77 5.77 -4.03
CA LEU A 53 -8.56 4.95 -4.02
C LEU A 53 -8.49 4.02 -5.24
N ASP A 54 -9.61 3.39 -5.60
CA ASP A 54 -9.70 2.51 -6.78
C ASP A 54 -9.45 3.27 -8.08
N ASP A 55 -10.01 4.47 -8.24
CA ASP A 55 -9.73 5.32 -9.40
C ASP A 55 -8.24 5.70 -9.48
N VAL A 56 -7.65 6.13 -8.36
CA VAL A 56 -6.22 6.46 -8.31
C VAL A 56 -5.37 5.24 -8.64
N TRP A 57 -5.65 4.08 -8.05
CA TRP A 57 -4.94 2.82 -8.30
C TRP A 57 -4.95 2.47 -9.78
N ASN A 58 -6.12 2.42 -10.40
CA ASN A 58 -6.27 2.06 -11.81
C ASN A 58 -5.63 3.08 -12.77
N ASN A 59 -5.44 4.32 -12.33
CA ASN A 59 -4.74 5.35 -13.09
C ASN A 59 -3.22 5.42 -12.81
N LEU A 60 -2.66 4.65 -11.86
CA LEU A 60 -1.22 4.72 -11.54
C LEU A 60 -0.31 4.50 -12.77
N PRO A 61 -0.55 3.50 -13.65
CA PRO A 61 0.28 3.27 -14.84
C PRO A 61 0.28 4.43 -15.84
N LYS A 62 -0.71 5.32 -15.78
CA LYS A 62 -0.76 6.52 -16.62
C LYS A 62 0.26 7.56 -16.18
N TYR A 63 0.59 7.60 -14.89
CA TYR A 63 1.46 8.63 -14.30
C TYR A 63 2.85 8.11 -13.91
N TYR A 64 2.97 6.80 -13.69
CA TYR A 64 4.20 6.15 -13.23
C TYR A 64 4.52 4.92 -14.07
N ASN A 65 5.81 4.60 -14.20
CA ASN A 65 6.27 3.38 -14.86
C ASN A 65 6.10 2.17 -13.92
N VAL A 66 4.84 1.78 -13.69
CA VAL A 66 4.45 0.66 -12.81
C VAL A 66 3.44 -0.22 -13.53
N GLU A 67 3.53 -1.52 -13.26
CA GLU A 67 2.51 -2.50 -13.62
C GLU A 67 1.72 -2.85 -12.36
N LEU A 68 0.40 -2.91 -12.50
CA LEU A 68 -0.49 -3.29 -11.40
C LEU A 68 -0.73 -4.79 -11.45
N ASP A 69 -0.57 -5.41 -10.29
CA ASP A 69 -1.12 -6.74 -10.03
C ASP A 69 -2.50 -6.60 -9.36
N TYR A 70 -2.98 -7.68 -8.76
CA TYR A 70 -4.28 -7.76 -8.12
C TYR A 70 -4.34 -7.15 -6.71
N TYR A 71 -5.43 -6.43 -6.44
CA TYR A 71 -5.87 -6.10 -5.09
C TYR A 71 -7.41 -6.18 -5.04
N LYS A 72 -8.00 -7.27 -4.52
CA LYS A 72 -9.41 -7.32 -4.06
C LYS A 72 -9.59 -8.37 -2.98
#